data_AF-A0A9D6IRT2-F1
#
_entry.id   AF-A0A9D6IRT2-F1
#
_cell.length_a   1.000
_cell.length_b   1.000
_cell.length_c   1.000
_cell.angle_alpha   90.00
_cell.angle_beta   90.00
_cell.angle_gamma   90.00
#
_symmetry.space_group_name_H-M   'P 1'
#
loop_
_entity.id
_entity.type
_entity.pdbx_description
1 polymer ?
#
loop_
_entity_poly.entity_id
_entity_poly.type
_entity_poly.pdbx_seq_one_letter_code
_entity_poly.pdbx_strand_id
1 'polypeptide(L)'
;MRRMLLAAGIAFALLGTGLGAALFAGTFRRETARAGGRVVQTGATSRYNFLHRHQVFVGTVEGTLPVGTDVHVFYDPDDPSRHHATADGSPPDVRLDAGTRAPAVIAVFALAIGLGFLVAAFRLNATVALLLLAGACRRASPPAPAPVLEIVEPAGPVEVEKGSSVRVVARQKGGAPLSEAWLEVRGAERSRMARLPSGDFAVEVAIGGDTAVRIAAATPAPWLEIRTRRNAGPVLLSARISYPEYIGWPAAVKPAGDLAQGVPIGSRIRIVADGGPLEEVRADGAAVAGEFEVTRESHRVEVRAGGTTSSFTVCGRPDRPPVVTPMRPARDLIVTPDALIPVEARADDDYGVVEVRIRIVRGNDVLIDRVLSGPATVTPTGAKARDKLALRFTARDAKQETSSREFRLRVVNREEAASGHDTARRVLRDSLLRQAKAPAEIHVLELAEQLRLLREEAEMNRLLDDAMRERLDRAGRAIDAAMKTADAAGAASLLEEAAGALE
;
A
#
# COMPACT_ATOMS: atom_id res chain seq x y z
N MET A 1 39.48 -45.43 43.79
CA MET A 1 38.01 -45.45 43.97
C MET A 1 37.51 -46.51 44.96
N ARG A 2 37.77 -47.82 44.77
CA ARG A 2 37.28 -48.88 45.70
C ARG A 2 37.66 -48.70 47.18
N ARG A 3 38.91 -48.30 47.47
CA ARG A 3 39.37 -48.02 48.85
C ARG A 3 38.77 -46.74 49.45
N MET A 4 38.42 -45.75 48.62
CA MET A 4 37.77 -44.50 49.05
C MET A 4 36.30 -44.73 49.42
N LEU A 5 35.59 -45.58 48.68
CA LEU A 5 34.20 -45.95 48.99
C LEU A 5 34.09 -46.80 50.25
N LEU A 6 35.09 -47.65 50.54
CA LEU A 6 35.14 -48.43 51.79
C LEU A 6 35.37 -47.52 53.00
N ALA A 7 36.26 -46.53 52.89
CA ALA A 7 36.53 -45.55 53.96
C ALA A 7 35.32 -44.64 54.24
N ALA A 8 34.60 -44.20 53.19
CA ALA A 8 33.38 -43.40 53.33
C ALA A 8 32.23 -44.19 54.00
N GLY A 9 32.10 -45.48 53.70
CA GLY A 9 31.10 -46.35 54.33
C GLY A 9 31.34 -46.56 55.84
N ILE A 10 32.60 -46.72 56.25
CA ILE A 10 32.97 -46.87 57.67
C ILE A 10 32.78 -45.56 58.43
N ALA A 11 33.12 -44.41 57.83
CA ALA A 11 32.91 -43.10 58.44
C ALA A 11 31.42 -42.77 58.65
N PHE A 12 30.55 -43.15 57.70
CA PHE A 12 29.11 -42.93 57.81
C PHE A 12 28.45 -43.80 58.89
N ALA A 13 28.95 -45.03 59.07
CA ALA A 13 28.47 -45.94 60.12
C ALA A 13 28.85 -45.47 61.54
N LEU A 14 30.02 -44.81 61.70
CA LEU A 14 30.47 -44.26 62.98
C LEU A 14 29.80 -42.91 63.33
N LEU A 15 29.43 -42.10 62.33
CA LEU A 15 28.67 -40.86 62.54
C LEU A 15 27.19 -41.11 62.88
N GLY A 16 26.59 -42.17 62.33
CA GLY A 16 25.19 -42.52 62.60
C GLY A 16 24.91 -43.01 64.03
N THR A 17 25.89 -43.63 64.69
CA THR A 17 25.77 -44.09 66.09
C THR A 17 26.01 -42.98 67.12
N GLY A 18 26.80 -41.95 66.77
CA GLY A 18 27.06 -40.79 67.64
C GLY A 18 25.94 -39.75 67.68
N LEU A 19 25.20 -39.56 66.57
CA LEU A 19 24.14 -38.54 66.48
C LEU A 19 22.83 -38.95 67.20
N GLY A 20 22.59 -40.26 67.37
CA GLY A 20 21.41 -40.78 68.06
C GLY A 20 21.42 -40.60 69.58
N ALA A 21 22.61 -40.44 70.19
CA ALA A 21 22.76 -40.22 71.63
C ALA A 21 22.71 -38.74 72.04
N ALA A 22 22.98 -37.81 71.11
CA ALA A 22 23.05 -36.38 71.40
C ALA A 22 21.72 -35.62 71.23
N LEU A 23 20.72 -36.22 70.56
CA LEU A 23 19.41 -35.59 70.32
C LEU A 23 18.36 -35.84 71.42
N PHE A 24 18.71 -36.53 72.51
CA PHE A 24 17.79 -36.82 73.63
C PHE A 24 17.99 -35.94 74.88
N ALA A 25 18.94 -35.01 74.87
CA ALA A 25 19.20 -34.08 75.97
C ALA A 25 19.09 -32.63 75.48
N GLY A 26 17.89 -32.05 75.53
CA GLY A 26 17.73 -30.64 75.20
C GLY A 26 16.29 -30.13 75.13
N THR A 27 15.88 -29.45 76.20
CA THR A 27 14.79 -28.45 76.27
C THR A 27 13.33 -28.94 76.16
N PHE A 28 12.74 -29.33 77.30
CA PHE A 28 11.28 -29.32 77.47
C PHE A 28 10.82 -27.98 78.06
N ARG A 29 10.03 -27.24 77.28
CA ARG A 29 9.36 -25.99 77.67
C ARG A 29 8.12 -26.36 78.51
N ARG A 30 7.97 -25.74 79.69
CA ARG A 30 6.83 -25.95 80.60
C ARG A 30 5.53 -25.43 79.97
N GLU A 31 4.62 -26.33 79.62
CA GLU A 31 3.22 -26.04 79.37
C GLU A 31 2.36 -27.05 80.15
N THR A 32 1.50 -26.56 81.03
CA THR A 32 0.44 -27.35 81.64
C THR A 32 -0.58 -27.71 80.57
N ALA A 33 -0.61 -28.97 80.15
CA ALA A 33 -1.58 -29.47 79.17
C ALA A 33 -2.81 -30.04 79.89
N ARG A 34 -4.00 -29.59 79.49
CA ARG A 34 -5.28 -30.23 79.84
C ARG A 34 -5.64 -31.21 78.72
N ALA A 35 -5.74 -32.50 79.05
CA ALA A 35 -6.38 -33.47 78.16
C ALA A 35 -7.82 -33.67 78.64
N GLY A 36 -8.79 -33.31 77.79
CA GLY A 36 -10.21 -33.59 78.01
C GLY A 36 -10.65 -34.76 77.16
N GLY A 37 -11.33 -35.73 77.76
CA GLY A 37 -11.95 -36.85 77.06
C GLY A 37 -13.36 -37.06 77.60
N ARG A 38 -14.33 -37.26 76.69
CA ARG A 38 -15.75 -37.42 77.04
C ARG A 38 -16.14 -38.89 77.03
N VAL A 39 -16.83 -39.36 78.06
CA VAL A 39 -17.25 -40.77 78.17
C VAL A 39 -18.41 -41.05 77.21
N VAL A 40 -18.22 -41.98 76.26
CA VAL A 40 -19.18 -42.26 75.16
C VAL A 40 -20.04 -43.52 75.40
N GLN A 41 -19.88 -44.24 76.50
CA GLN A 41 -20.72 -45.42 76.79
C GLN A 41 -20.78 -45.78 78.29
N THR A 42 -21.96 -46.12 78.80
CA THR A 42 -22.18 -46.63 80.17
C THR A 42 -22.43 -48.13 80.17
N GLY A 43 -21.82 -48.87 81.11
CA GLY A 43 -22.28 -50.22 81.47
C GLY A 43 -21.23 -51.31 81.61
N ALA A 44 -19.93 -51.04 81.45
CA ALA A 44 -18.87 -52.00 81.74
C ALA A 44 -17.60 -51.27 82.16
N THR A 45 -16.77 -51.90 83.02
CA THR A 45 -15.45 -51.43 83.44
C THR A 45 -14.66 -51.02 82.20
N SER A 46 -14.52 -49.72 81.99
CA SER A 46 -13.97 -49.19 80.74
C SER A 46 -12.50 -48.84 80.97
N ARG A 47 -11.61 -49.54 80.26
CA ARG A 47 -10.17 -49.19 80.23
C ARG A 47 -9.96 -48.09 79.21
N TYR A 48 -9.40 -46.98 79.65
CA TYR A 48 -9.04 -45.88 78.78
C TYR A 48 -7.52 -45.79 78.66
N ASN A 49 -7.03 -45.85 77.43
CA ASN A 49 -5.62 -45.62 77.13
C ASN A 49 -5.47 -44.16 76.70
N PHE A 50 -4.70 -43.38 77.45
CA PHE A 50 -4.40 -42.00 77.09
C PHE A 50 -3.01 -41.95 76.46
N LEU A 51 -2.92 -41.35 75.28
CA LEU A 51 -1.67 -41.15 74.57
C LEU A 51 -1.37 -39.65 74.60
N HIS A 52 -0.33 -39.25 75.33
CA HIS A 52 0.16 -37.88 75.27
C HIS A 52 1.65 -37.86 74.98
N ARG A 53 2.03 -37.14 73.91
CA ARG A 53 3.39 -36.88 73.39
C ARG A 53 4.48 -37.79 73.99
N HIS A 54 4.51 -39.02 73.46
CA HIS A 54 5.55 -40.04 73.59
C HIS A 54 5.62 -40.86 74.90
N GLN A 55 4.59 -40.86 75.73
CA GLN A 55 4.40 -41.90 76.77
C GLN A 55 2.98 -42.47 76.70
N VAL A 56 2.87 -43.80 76.84
CA VAL A 56 1.58 -44.52 76.93
C VAL A 56 1.31 -44.75 78.40
N PHE A 57 0.30 -44.08 78.94
CA PHE A 57 -0.18 -44.36 80.29
C PHE A 57 -1.43 -45.23 80.20
N VAL A 58 -1.35 -46.42 80.79
CA VAL A 58 -2.47 -47.34 80.93
C VAL A 58 -2.94 -47.24 82.38
N GLY A 59 -3.95 -46.42 82.62
CA GLY A 59 -4.66 -46.36 83.89
C GLY A 59 -6.01 -47.05 83.77
N THR A 60 -6.46 -47.72 84.82
CA THR A 60 -7.84 -48.21 84.89
C THR A 60 -8.59 -47.28 85.83
N VAL A 61 -9.69 -46.68 85.36
CA VAL A 61 -10.61 -45.95 86.23
C VAL A 61 -11.80 -46.88 86.48
N GLU A 62 -12.00 -47.26 87.74
CA GLU A 62 -13.11 -48.11 88.15
C GLU A 62 -14.20 -47.25 88.81
N GLY A 63 -15.39 -47.19 88.18
CA GLY A 63 -16.55 -46.46 88.68
C GLY A 63 -17.65 -46.32 87.63
N THR A 64 -18.90 -46.17 88.06
CA THR A 64 -20.05 -45.88 87.18
C THR A 64 -20.21 -44.37 87.02
N LEU A 65 -19.81 -43.84 85.86
CA LEU A 65 -20.03 -42.44 85.49
C LEU A 65 -21.14 -42.33 84.42
N PRO A 66 -22.04 -41.34 84.48
CA PRO A 66 -23.03 -41.10 83.43
C PRO A 66 -22.39 -40.80 82.06
N VAL A 67 -23.07 -41.22 80.97
CA VAL A 67 -22.64 -40.88 79.60
C VAL A 67 -22.58 -39.36 79.43
N GLY A 68 -21.47 -38.85 78.90
CA GLY A 68 -21.26 -37.42 78.66
C GLY A 68 -20.51 -36.66 79.77
N THR A 69 -20.13 -37.33 80.86
CA THR A 69 -19.27 -36.74 81.92
C THR A 69 -17.86 -36.51 81.40
N ASP A 70 -17.29 -35.34 81.68
CA ASP A 70 -15.90 -35.02 81.36
C ASP A 70 -15.00 -35.41 82.54
N VAL A 71 -13.99 -36.25 82.27
CA VAL A 71 -13.01 -36.65 83.27
C VAL A 71 -11.72 -35.89 83.02
N HIS A 72 -11.27 -35.14 84.02
CA HIS A 72 -10.00 -34.44 83.98
C HIS A 72 -8.98 -35.18 84.82
N VAL A 73 -7.88 -35.59 84.19
CA VAL A 73 -6.72 -36.16 84.89
C VAL A 73 -5.66 -35.07 85.01
N PHE A 74 -5.27 -34.78 86.24
CA PHE A 74 -4.21 -33.83 86.55
C PHE A 74 -2.92 -34.59 86.86
N TYR A 75 -1.84 -34.11 86.27
CA TYR A 75 -0.49 -34.60 86.49
C TYR A 75 0.22 -33.63 87.43
N ASP A 76 0.81 -34.16 88.51
CA ASP A 76 1.73 -33.37 89.34
C ASP A 76 3.10 -33.37 88.66
N PRO A 77 3.60 -32.21 88.20
CA PRO A 77 4.88 -32.13 87.50
C PRO A 77 6.09 -32.43 88.40
N ASP A 78 5.92 -32.38 89.73
CA ASP A 78 7.02 -32.61 90.68
C ASP A 78 7.07 -34.07 91.17
N ASP A 79 5.99 -34.85 91.00
CA ASP A 79 5.97 -36.30 91.28
C ASP A 79 5.19 -37.07 90.19
N PRO A 80 5.88 -37.65 89.19
CA PRO A 80 5.27 -38.39 88.09
C PRO A 80 4.41 -39.58 88.50
N SER A 81 4.55 -40.07 89.72
CA SER A 81 3.82 -41.23 90.23
C SER A 81 2.48 -40.88 90.87
N ARG A 82 2.22 -39.58 91.12
CA ARG A 82 0.95 -39.09 91.66
C ARG A 82 0.07 -38.53 90.56
N HIS A 83 -1.12 -39.11 90.44
CA HIS A 83 -2.15 -38.63 89.54
C HIS A 83 -3.46 -38.49 90.29
N HIS A 84 -4.18 -37.40 90.03
CA HIS A 84 -5.52 -37.17 90.57
C HIS A 84 -6.49 -37.00 89.41
N ALA A 85 -7.61 -37.73 89.45
CA ALA A 85 -8.68 -37.60 88.49
C ALA A 85 -9.91 -37.01 89.18
N THR A 86 -10.56 -36.03 88.55
CA THR A 86 -11.82 -35.46 89.04
C THR A 86 -12.85 -35.44 87.93
N ALA A 87 -14.08 -35.79 88.26
CA ALA A 87 -15.24 -35.64 87.39
C ALA A 87 -16.19 -34.59 88.00
N ASP A 88 -16.48 -33.52 87.27
CA ASP A 88 -17.47 -32.47 87.58
C ASP A 88 -17.72 -32.17 89.07
N GLY A 89 -16.66 -31.75 89.78
CA GLY A 89 -16.79 -31.01 91.05
C GLY A 89 -17.12 -31.83 92.31
N SER A 90 -17.07 -33.16 92.29
CA SER A 90 -17.08 -33.98 93.52
C SER A 90 -15.91 -34.98 93.51
N PRO A 91 -15.23 -35.20 94.64
CA PRO A 91 -14.02 -36.03 94.69
C PRO A 91 -14.37 -37.52 94.54
N PRO A 92 -13.82 -38.24 93.55
CA PRO A 92 -13.81 -39.69 93.58
C PRO A 92 -12.46 -40.21 94.09
N ASP A 93 -12.51 -41.21 94.97
CA ASP A 93 -11.37 -42.03 95.37
C ASP A 93 -10.94 -42.88 94.15
N VAL A 94 -9.80 -42.54 93.53
CA VAL A 94 -9.23 -43.31 92.42
C VAL A 94 -7.80 -43.71 92.77
N ARG A 95 -7.55 -45.02 92.88
CA ARG A 95 -6.21 -45.61 93.07
C ARG A 95 -5.66 -46.10 91.74
N LEU A 96 -4.42 -45.72 91.41
CA LEU A 96 -3.68 -46.23 90.26
C LEU A 96 -2.56 -47.14 90.76
N ASP A 97 -2.50 -48.36 90.21
CA ASP A 97 -1.54 -49.39 90.59
C ASP A 97 -0.48 -49.53 89.49
N ALA A 98 0.76 -49.11 89.78
CA ALA A 98 1.88 -49.14 88.84
C ALA A 98 2.67 -50.45 89.01
N GLY A 99 2.30 -51.49 88.28
CA GLY A 99 3.00 -52.78 88.28
C GLY A 99 4.32 -52.74 87.50
N THR A 100 5.45 -52.66 88.20
CA THR A 100 6.81 -52.78 87.66
C THR A 100 7.25 -54.24 87.44
N ARG A 101 7.31 -54.71 86.19
CA ARG A 101 8.12 -55.86 85.67
C ARG A 101 8.26 -55.66 84.14
N ALA A 102 9.35 -55.87 83.41
CA ALA A 102 10.57 -56.65 83.59
C ALA A 102 11.65 -56.20 82.56
N PRO A 103 12.95 -56.12 82.92
CA PRO A 103 14.05 -55.77 82.00
C PRO A 103 14.41 -56.85 80.94
N ALA A 104 13.65 -57.95 80.85
CA ALA A 104 13.94 -59.05 79.93
C ALA A 104 13.37 -58.87 78.49
N VAL A 105 12.37 -58.01 78.30
CA VAL A 105 11.72 -57.80 76.97
C VAL A 105 12.53 -56.86 76.08
N ILE A 106 13.30 -55.94 76.67
CA ILE A 106 14.08 -54.91 75.95
C ILE A 106 15.28 -55.54 75.20
N ALA A 107 15.92 -56.56 75.77
CA ALA A 107 17.06 -57.23 75.15
C ALA A 107 16.68 -58.00 73.87
N VAL A 108 15.50 -58.63 73.84
CA VAL A 108 15.00 -59.36 72.66
C VAL A 108 14.58 -58.40 71.55
N PHE A 109 13.97 -57.27 71.90
CA PHE A 109 13.61 -56.23 70.93
C PHE A 109 14.83 -55.57 70.28
N ALA A 110 15.89 -55.28 71.05
CA ALA A 110 17.11 -54.70 70.51
C ALA A 110 17.79 -55.61 69.47
N LEU A 111 17.77 -56.92 69.69
CA LEU A 111 18.39 -57.89 68.78
C LEU A 111 17.56 -58.08 67.49
N ALA A 112 16.23 -58.05 67.58
CA ALA A 112 15.34 -58.09 66.43
C ALA A 112 15.45 -56.82 65.56
N ILE A 113 15.57 -55.64 66.17
CA ILE A 113 15.75 -54.37 65.45
C ILE A 113 17.11 -54.35 64.74
N GLY A 114 18.19 -54.80 65.39
CA GLY A 114 19.52 -54.89 64.78
C GLY A 114 19.55 -55.79 63.54
N LEU A 115 18.90 -56.95 63.59
CA LEU A 115 18.82 -57.87 62.46
C LEU A 115 17.95 -57.31 61.31
N GLY A 116 16.86 -56.62 61.64
CA GLY A 116 16.00 -55.94 60.67
C GLY A 116 16.73 -54.83 59.91
N PHE A 117 17.55 -54.03 60.60
CA PHE A 117 18.37 -52.99 59.95
C PHE A 117 19.42 -53.58 59.00
N LEU A 118 20.01 -54.73 59.33
CA LEU A 118 21.00 -55.38 58.47
C LEU A 118 20.37 -55.87 57.15
N VAL A 119 19.19 -56.48 57.21
CA VAL A 119 18.45 -56.95 56.03
C VAL A 119 17.95 -55.78 55.19
N ALA A 120 17.46 -54.70 55.82
CA ALA A 120 17.04 -53.49 55.14
C ALA A 120 18.20 -52.80 54.41
N ALA A 121 19.38 -52.71 55.04
CA ALA A 121 20.58 -52.16 54.42
C ALA A 121 21.05 -52.98 53.22
N PHE A 122 20.94 -54.32 53.29
CA PHE A 122 21.30 -55.20 52.19
C PHE A 122 20.33 -55.06 51.00
N ARG A 123 19.02 -54.96 51.27
CA ARG A 123 18.01 -54.69 50.22
C ARG A 123 18.18 -53.32 49.60
N LEU A 124 18.44 -52.29 50.41
CA LEU A 124 18.68 -50.93 49.91
C LEU A 124 19.90 -50.88 48.97
N ASN A 125 21.00 -51.54 49.34
CA ASN A 125 22.19 -51.64 48.48
C ASN A 125 21.93 -52.41 47.17
N ALA A 126 21.13 -53.48 47.22
CA ALA A 126 20.74 -54.21 46.02
C ALA A 126 19.85 -53.36 45.10
N THR A 127 18.88 -52.60 45.64
CA THR A 127 18.02 -51.70 44.87
C THR A 127 18.81 -50.52 44.28
N VAL A 128 19.74 -49.94 45.05
CA VAL A 128 20.62 -48.87 44.57
C VAL A 128 21.56 -49.39 43.47
N ALA A 129 22.13 -50.59 43.61
CA ALA A 129 22.93 -51.21 42.56
C ALA A 129 22.11 -51.47 41.28
N LEU A 130 20.85 -51.90 41.41
CA LEU A 130 19.97 -52.14 40.27
C LEU A 130 19.55 -50.83 39.58
N LEU A 131 19.32 -49.76 40.34
CA LEU A 131 19.05 -48.41 39.81
C LEU A 131 20.27 -47.79 39.12
N LEU A 132 21.48 -48.04 39.63
CA LEU A 132 22.72 -47.60 38.99
C LEU A 132 23.00 -48.37 37.69
N LEU A 133 22.71 -49.69 37.65
CA LEU A 133 22.78 -50.50 36.43
C LEU A 133 21.72 -50.11 35.40
N ALA A 134 20.48 -49.85 35.83
CA ALA A 134 19.41 -49.34 34.95
C ALA A 134 19.72 -47.93 34.42
N GLY A 135 20.39 -47.09 35.23
CA GLY A 135 20.88 -45.76 34.83
C GLY A 135 22.06 -45.82 33.85
N ALA A 136 22.94 -46.81 33.98
CA ALA A 136 24.05 -47.04 33.06
C ALA A 136 23.59 -47.58 31.70
N CYS A 137 22.60 -48.49 31.68
CA CYS A 137 22.06 -49.04 30.43
C CYS A 137 21.20 -48.03 29.63
N ARG A 138 20.61 -47.01 30.26
CA ARG A 138 19.88 -45.93 29.55
C ARG A 138 20.78 -44.90 28.87
N ARG A 139 22.09 -44.87 29.16
CA ARG A 139 23.04 -43.93 28.53
C ARG A 139 23.67 -44.45 27.24
N ALA A 140 23.30 -45.64 26.78
CA ALA A 140 23.80 -46.23 25.53
C ALA A 140 22.81 -46.12 24.35
N SER A 141 21.76 -45.30 24.45
CA SER A 141 21.01 -44.89 23.27
C SER A 141 21.81 -43.80 22.55
N PRO A 142 22.04 -43.92 21.22
CA PRO A 142 22.64 -42.83 20.46
C PRO A 142 21.81 -41.55 20.69
N PRO A 143 22.45 -40.38 20.81
CA PRO A 143 21.71 -39.13 20.97
C PRO A 143 20.68 -39.04 19.85
N ALA A 144 19.42 -38.81 20.23
CA ALA A 144 18.37 -38.61 19.23
C ALA A 144 18.84 -37.54 18.24
N PRO A 145 18.67 -37.75 16.93
CA PRO A 145 19.11 -36.78 15.94
C PRO A 145 18.51 -35.42 16.28
N ALA A 146 19.32 -34.38 16.16
CA ALA A 146 18.88 -33.01 16.41
C ALA A 146 17.63 -32.72 15.57
N PRO A 147 16.61 -32.04 16.13
CA PRO A 147 15.41 -31.73 15.39
C PRO A 147 15.74 -30.81 14.21
N VAL A 148 15.30 -31.21 13.02
CA VAL A 148 15.46 -30.44 11.78
C VAL A 148 14.14 -29.75 11.48
N LEU A 149 14.17 -28.42 11.36
CA LEU A 149 13.04 -27.62 10.88
C LEU A 149 13.28 -27.21 9.42
N GLU A 150 12.27 -27.35 8.59
CA GLU A 150 12.29 -26.95 7.18
C GLU A 150 11.19 -25.93 6.92
N ILE A 151 11.51 -24.85 6.20
CA ILE A 151 10.51 -23.89 5.73
C ILE A 151 9.72 -24.57 4.61
N VAL A 152 8.42 -24.75 4.82
CA VAL A 152 7.50 -25.34 3.82
C VAL A 152 6.75 -24.25 3.07
N GLU A 153 6.57 -23.09 3.71
CA GLU A 153 5.92 -21.93 3.12
C GLU A 153 6.69 -20.66 3.52
N PRO A 154 7.24 -19.90 2.57
CA PRO A 154 7.36 -20.25 1.16
C PRO A 154 8.44 -21.31 0.89
N ALA A 155 8.22 -22.16 -0.10
CA ALA A 155 9.14 -23.24 -0.47
C ALA A 155 10.42 -22.77 -1.22
N GLY A 156 10.53 -21.47 -1.52
CA GLY A 156 11.65 -20.87 -2.27
C GLY A 156 11.62 -19.34 -2.19
N PRO A 157 12.54 -18.65 -2.88
CA PRO A 157 12.56 -17.19 -2.91
C PRO A 157 11.20 -16.63 -3.36
N VAL A 158 10.73 -15.59 -2.68
CA VAL A 158 9.44 -14.95 -2.99
C VAL A 158 9.62 -13.47 -3.24
N GLU A 159 8.87 -12.98 -4.23
CA GLU A 159 8.66 -11.55 -4.45
C GLU A 159 7.33 -11.12 -3.83
N VAL A 160 7.36 -10.11 -2.96
CA VAL A 160 6.17 -9.52 -2.34
C VAL A 160 6.15 -8.01 -2.48
N GLU A 161 4.97 -7.41 -2.39
CA GLU A 161 4.86 -5.96 -2.37
C GLU A 161 5.48 -5.36 -1.09
N LYS A 162 6.20 -4.25 -1.23
CA LYS A 162 6.76 -3.52 -0.09
C LYS A 162 5.64 -3.06 0.85
N GLY A 163 5.74 -3.42 2.13
CA GLY A 163 4.74 -3.12 3.16
C GLY A 163 3.76 -4.28 3.45
N SER A 164 3.77 -5.34 2.64
CA SER A 164 2.98 -6.55 2.88
C SER A 164 3.59 -7.44 3.96
N SER A 165 2.83 -8.44 4.43
CA SER A 165 3.33 -9.50 5.30
C SER A 165 3.56 -10.80 4.53
N VAL A 166 4.59 -11.55 4.92
CA VAL A 166 4.83 -12.92 4.44
C VAL A 166 4.60 -13.88 5.59
N ARG A 167 3.75 -14.88 5.36
CA ARG A 167 3.56 -15.99 6.29
C ARG A 167 4.68 -17.02 6.09
N VAL A 168 5.45 -17.26 7.13
CA VAL A 168 6.51 -18.28 7.14
C VAL A 168 6.05 -19.47 7.97
N VAL A 169 5.98 -20.65 7.36
CA VAL A 169 5.60 -21.91 8.00
C VAL A 169 6.77 -22.88 7.98
N ALA A 170 7.12 -23.39 9.16
CA ALA A 170 8.17 -24.36 9.39
C ALA A 170 7.59 -25.70 9.85
N ARG A 171 8.04 -26.80 9.23
CA ARG A 171 7.69 -28.17 9.60
C ARG A 171 8.88 -28.88 10.19
N GLN A 172 8.64 -29.64 11.25
CA GLN A 172 9.66 -30.51 11.84
C GLN A 172 9.80 -31.82 11.06
N LYS A 173 10.98 -32.07 10.48
CA LYS A 173 11.34 -33.34 9.83
C LYS A 173 12.25 -34.15 10.78
N GLY A 174 11.62 -34.84 11.73
CA GLY A 174 12.30 -35.77 12.65
C GLY A 174 12.92 -35.13 13.89
N GLY A 175 13.58 -35.97 14.70
CA GLY A 175 14.13 -35.61 16.01
C GLY A 175 13.08 -35.52 17.12
N ALA A 176 13.52 -35.09 18.31
CA ALA A 176 12.63 -34.89 19.46
C ALA A 176 11.68 -33.68 19.22
N PRO A 177 10.40 -33.76 19.60
CA PRO A 177 9.44 -32.70 19.35
C PRO A 177 9.89 -31.37 19.98
N LEU A 178 9.90 -30.31 19.20
CA LEU A 178 10.22 -28.97 19.69
C LEU A 178 9.01 -28.34 20.38
N SER A 179 9.25 -27.69 21.52
CA SER A 179 8.26 -26.84 22.19
C SER A 179 8.21 -25.43 21.60
N GLU A 180 9.32 -24.97 21.03
CA GLU A 180 9.48 -23.61 20.52
C GLU A 180 10.31 -23.60 19.23
N ALA A 181 9.97 -22.66 18.34
CA ALA A 181 10.74 -22.35 17.14
C ALA A 181 10.84 -20.82 17.00
N TRP A 182 11.94 -20.35 16.45
CA TRP A 182 12.24 -18.93 16.27
C TRP A 182 12.57 -18.65 14.82
N LEU A 183 12.08 -17.53 14.30
CA LEU A 183 12.46 -17.00 12.99
C LEU A 183 13.46 -15.87 13.19
N GLU A 184 14.56 -15.91 12.45
CA GLU A 184 15.54 -14.84 12.38
C GLU A 184 15.37 -14.11 11.05
N VAL A 185 15.15 -12.79 11.12
CA VAL A 185 15.13 -11.90 9.96
C VAL A 185 16.49 -11.22 9.88
N ARG A 186 17.11 -11.19 8.70
CA ARG A 186 18.46 -10.63 8.52
C ARG A 186 18.48 -9.17 8.96
N GLY A 187 19.25 -8.86 9.99
CA GLY A 187 19.39 -7.50 10.54
C GLY A 187 18.29 -7.07 11.53
N ALA A 188 17.40 -7.98 11.95
CA ALA A 188 16.40 -7.71 12.98
C ALA A 188 16.46 -8.73 14.14
N GLU A 189 15.70 -8.47 15.20
CA GLU A 189 15.57 -9.40 16.31
C GLU A 189 14.81 -10.68 15.92
N ARG A 190 15.02 -11.74 16.70
CA ARG A 190 14.34 -13.02 16.50
C ARG A 190 12.88 -12.92 16.89
N SER A 191 12.00 -13.45 16.05
CA SER A 191 10.57 -13.54 16.32
C SER A 191 10.19 -14.96 16.70
N ARG A 192 9.41 -15.12 17.77
CA ARG A 192 8.88 -16.42 18.18
C ARG A 192 7.81 -16.87 17.19
N MET A 193 7.87 -18.14 16.75
CA MET A 193 6.84 -18.72 15.89
C MET A 193 5.72 -19.33 16.74
N ALA A 194 4.47 -19.15 16.30
CA ALA A 194 3.30 -19.76 16.92
C ALA A 194 3.15 -21.21 16.46
N ARG A 195 2.87 -22.12 17.39
CA ARG A 195 2.61 -23.53 17.07
C ARG A 195 1.18 -23.71 16.57
N LEU A 196 1.03 -24.28 15.38
CA LEU A 196 -0.25 -24.56 14.74
C LEU A 196 -0.87 -25.87 15.26
N PRO A 197 -2.18 -26.10 15.10
CA PRO A 197 -2.83 -27.37 15.45
C PRO A 197 -2.25 -28.58 14.70
N SER A 198 -1.68 -28.39 13.51
CA SER A 198 -0.98 -29.43 12.75
C SER A 198 0.34 -29.87 13.38
N GLY A 199 0.84 -29.13 14.37
CA GLY A 199 2.17 -29.29 14.95
C GLY A 199 3.27 -28.49 14.24
N ASP A 200 2.96 -27.87 13.09
CA ASP A 200 3.87 -26.95 12.39
C ASP A 200 4.01 -25.62 13.16
N PHE A 201 5.00 -24.80 12.80
CA PHE A 201 5.22 -23.47 13.39
C PHE A 201 4.99 -22.39 12.34
N ALA A 202 4.34 -21.29 12.69
CA ALA A 202 4.08 -20.20 11.77
C ALA A 202 4.32 -18.82 12.39
N VAL A 203 4.73 -17.86 11.57
CA VAL A 203 4.81 -16.44 11.93
C VAL A 203 4.53 -15.57 10.71
N GLU A 204 3.91 -14.41 10.91
CA GLU A 204 3.81 -13.38 9.89
C GLU A 204 4.93 -12.36 10.08
N VAL A 205 5.62 -12.04 8.98
CA VAL A 205 6.72 -11.08 8.96
C VAL A 205 6.32 -9.91 8.09
N ALA A 206 6.27 -8.70 8.66
CA ALA A 206 6.09 -7.48 7.89
C ALA A 206 7.36 -7.18 7.08
N ILE A 207 7.22 -6.98 5.77
CA ILE A 207 8.35 -6.80 4.85
C ILE A 207 8.46 -5.33 4.45
N GLY A 208 9.42 -4.63 5.06
CA GLY A 208 9.72 -3.21 4.75
C GLY A 208 10.66 -2.99 3.57
N GLY A 209 11.33 -4.03 3.08
CA GLY A 209 12.33 -3.98 2.02
C GLY A 209 12.93 -5.36 1.76
N ASP A 210 13.85 -5.46 0.80
CA ASP A 210 14.55 -6.71 0.50
C ASP A 210 15.23 -7.26 1.77
N THR A 211 14.95 -8.51 2.09
CA THR A 211 15.42 -9.16 3.32
C THR A 211 15.60 -10.65 3.11
N ALA A 212 16.15 -11.33 4.12
CA ALA A 212 16.19 -12.78 4.15
C ALA A 212 15.74 -13.28 5.51
N VAL A 213 15.10 -14.44 5.53
CA VAL A 213 14.64 -15.09 6.77
C VAL A 213 15.23 -16.49 6.89
N ARG A 214 15.48 -16.95 8.11
CA ARG A 214 15.83 -18.36 8.38
C ARG A 214 15.22 -18.82 9.70
N ILE A 215 15.06 -20.12 9.85
CA ILE A 215 14.63 -20.71 11.12
C ILE A 215 15.85 -20.87 12.04
N ALA A 216 15.79 -20.27 13.23
CA ALA A 216 16.76 -20.45 14.29
C ALA A 216 16.36 -21.66 15.14
N ALA A 217 16.96 -22.81 14.83
CA ALA A 217 16.84 -24.07 15.58
C ALA A 217 18.24 -24.58 15.99
N ALA A 218 18.29 -25.77 16.61
CA ALA A 218 19.57 -26.42 16.97
C ALA A 218 20.49 -26.59 15.75
N THR A 219 19.91 -26.86 14.57
CA THR A 219 20.59 -26.79 13.27
C THR A 219 19.96 -25.65 12.46
N PRO A 220 20.68 -24.56 12.19
CA PRO A 220 20.14 -23.42 11.43
C PRO A 220 19.76 -23.83 10.01
N ALA A 221 18.56 -23.41 9.57
CA ALA A 221 18.15 -23.54 8.17
C ALA A 221 18.89 -22.53 7.28
N PRO A 222 19.02 -22.80 5.95
CA PRO A 222 19.54 -21.80 5.01
C PRO A 222 18.67 -20.54 4.98
N TRP A 223 19.26 -19.43 4.54
CA TRP A 223 18.54 -18.18 4.33
C TRP A 223 17.58 -18.28 3.13
N LEU A 224 16.34 -17.87 3.34
CA LEU A 224 15.33 -17.69 2.33
C LEU A 224 15.25 -16.21 1.96
N GLU A 225 15.59 -15.87 0.72
CA GLU A 225 15.58 -14.48 0.25
C GLU A 225 14.13 -14.04 -0.08
N ILE A 226 13.74 -12.87 0.43
CA ILE A 226 12.46 -12.21 0.17
C ILE A 226 12.77 -10.89 -0.54
N ARG A 227 12.34 -10.79 -1.79
CA ARG A 227 12.51 -9.57 -2.59
C ARG A 227 11.25 -8.74 -2.53
N THR A 228 11.42 -7.43 -2.42
CA THR A 228 10.31 -6.48 -2.45
C THR A 228 10.12 -5.91 -3.83
N ARG A 229 8.91 -6.05 -4.36
CA ARG A 229 8.45 -5.25 -5.48
C ARG A 229 8.03 -3.89 -4.92
N ARG A 230 8.63 -2.81 -5.43
CA ARG A 230 8.05 -1.48 -5.21
C ARG A 230 6.69 -1.46 -5.90
N ASN A 231 5.64 -1.23 -5.12
CA ASN A 231 4.44 -0.65 -5.69
C ASN A 231 4.87 0.68 -6.30
N ALA A 232 4.65 0.84 -7.61
CA ALA A 232 4.70 2.16 -8.20
C ALA A 232 3.75 3.00 -7.33
N GLY A 233 4.25 4.08 -6.74
CA GLY A 233 3.40 4.98 -5.97
C GLY A 233 2.22 5.46 -6.83
N PRO A 234 1.21 6.10 -6.24
CA PRO A 234 0.14 6.70 -7.02
C PRO A 234 0.75 7.60 -8.10
N VAL A 235 0.60 7.20 -9.37
CA VAL A 235 1.07 7.99 -10.49
C VAL A 235 0.08 9.12 -10.68
N LEU A 236 0.53 10.35 -10.45
CA LEU A 236 -0.32 11.50 -10.72
C LEU A 236 -0.27 11.77 -12.22
N LEU A 237 -1.44 11.83 -12.85
CA LEU A 237 -1.55 12.13 -14.27
C LEU A 237 -1.81 13.62 -14.46
N SER A 238 -0.92 14.26 -15.19
CA SER A 238 -0.98 15.66 -15.59
C SER A 238 -1.16 15.76 -17.10
N ALA A 239 -1.80 16.81 -17.57
CA ALA A 239 -2.01 17.10 -18.98
C ALA A 239 -1.40 18.46 -19.31
N ARG A 240 -0.46 18.47 -20.25
CA ARG A 240 0.07 19.69 -20.86
C ARG A 240 -0.81 20.05 -22.05
N ILE A 241 -1.35 21.25 -22.03
CA ILE A 241 -2.30 21.76 -23.01
C ILE A 241 -1.62 22.90 -23.76
N SER A 242 -1.43 22.70 -25.06
CA SER A 242 -0.99 23.74 -25.99
C SER A 242 -2.24 24.29 -26.70
N TYR A 243 -2.60 25.54 -26.41
CA TYR A 243 -3.76 26.18 -27.02
C TYR A 243 -3.46 26.60 -28.47
N PRO A 244 -4.48 26.66 -29.35
CA PRO A 244 -4.33 27.27 -30.67
C PRO A 244 -3.76 28.69 -30.60
N GLU A 245 -2.87 29.05 -31.53
CA GLU A 245 -2.17 30.35 -31.53
C GLU A 245 -3.13 31.55 -31.51
N TYR A 246 -4.28 31.44 -32.19
CA TYR A 246 -5.25 32.53 -32.29
C TYR A 246 -5.93 32.87 -30.95
N ILE A 247 -5.94 31.95 -29.97
CA ILE A 247 -6.47 32.23 -28.63
C ILE A 247 -5.50 33.15 -27.86
N GLY A 248 -4.20 33.08 -28.18
CA GLY A 248 -3.17 33.85 -27.48
C GLY A 248 -2.98 33.46 -26.01
N TRP A 249 -3.53 32.32 -25.57
CA TRP A 249 -3.33 31.83 -24.22
C TRP A 249 -2.00 31.07 -24.10
N PRO A 250 -1.24 31.26 -23.00
CA PRO A 250 -0.03 30.48 -22.77
C PRO A 250 -0.38 29.01 -22.51
N ALA A 251 0.53 28.10 -22.85
CA ALA A 251 0.38 26.68 -22.56
C ALA A 251 0.12 26.45 -21.05
N ALA A 252 -0.74 25.49 -20.74
CA ALA A 252 -1.15 25.20 -19.36
C ALA A 252 -0.83 23.76 -18.98
N VAL A 253 -0.67 23.51 -17.67
CA VAL A 253 -0.59 22.17 -17.10
C VAL A 253 -1.76 22.00 -16.13
N LYS A 254 -2.55 20.94 -16.30
CA LYS A 254 -3.70 20.64 -15.45
C LYS A 254 -3.70 19.17 -15.04
N PRO A 255 -4.32 18.81 -13.91
CA PRO A 255 -4.65 17.41 -13.63
C PRO A 255 -5.42 16.79 -14.80
N ALA A 256 -5.08 15.57 -15.19
CA ALA A 256 -5.72 14.92 -16.35
C ALA A 256 -7.24 14.73 -16.16
N GLY A 257 -7.70 14.55 -14.92
CA GLY A 257 -9.12 14.48 -14.57
C GLY A 257 -9.89 15.78 -14.84
N ASP A 258 -9.22 16.93 -14.85
CA ASP A 258 -9.87 18.23 -15.08
C ASP A 258 -10.17 18.48 -16.56
N LEU A 259 -9.64 17.66 -17.47
CA LEU A 259 -9.92 17.78 -18.92
C LEU A 259 -11.40 17.53 -19.25
N ALA A 260 -12.15 16.87 -18.36
CA ALA A 260 -13.59 16.70 -18.47
C ALA A 260 -14.37 18.02 -18.39
N GLN A 261 -13.78 19.08 -17.80
CA GLN A 261 -14.39 20.41 -17.73
C GLN A 261 -14.36 21.15 -19.08
N GLY A 262 -13.67 20.58 -20.07
CA GLY A 262 -13.60 21.09 -21.43
C GLY A 262 -12.33 21.88 -21.72
N VAL A 263 -11.79 21.68 -22.92
CA VAL A 263 -10.56 22.31 -23.41
C VAL A 263 -10.87 22.96 -24.77
N PRO A 264 -10.36 24.17 -25.09
CA PRO A 264 -10.51 24.77 -26.41
C PRO A 264 -10.26 23.78 -27.55
N ILE A 265 -11.17 23.71 -28.52
CA ILE A 265 -11.00 22.87 -29.70
C ILE A 265 -9.73 23.28 -30.45
N GLY A 266 -9.05 22.32 -31.07
CA GLY A 266 -7.75 22.53 -31.70
C GLY A 266 -6.58 22.61 -30.72
N SER A 267 -6.85 22.59 -29.40
CA SER A 267 -5.78 22.42 -28.42
C SER A 267 -5.12 21.06 -28.58
N ARG A 268 -3.82 21.03 -28.40
CA ARG A 268 -3.06 19.77 -28.36
C ARG A 268 -2.81 19.38 -26.91
N ILE A 269 -3.08 18.13 -26.58
CA ILE A 269 -2.97 17.59 -25.23
C ILE A 269 -1.91 16.51 -25.20
N ARG A 270 -0.94 16.69 -24.30
CA ARG A 270 0.07 15.70 -23.95
C ARG A 270 -0.10 15.25 -22.52
N ILE A 271 -0.37 13.96 -22.32
CA ILE A 271 -0.44 13.36 -20.99
C ILE A 271 0.97 13.09 -20.47
N VAL A 272 1.19 13.39 -19.20
CA VAL A 272 2.45 13.20 -18.48
C VAL A 272 2.16 12.48 -17.18
N ALA A 273 2.97 11.48 -16.86
CA ALA A 273 2.92 10.76 -15.59
C ALA A 273 3.98 11.34 -14.64
N ASP A 274 3.54 11.89 -13.52
CA ASP A 274 4.42 12.32 -12.44
C ASP A 274 4.64 11.14 -11.47
N GLY A 275 5.89 10.68 -11.35
CA GLY A 275 6.28 9.61 -10.42
C GLY A 275 6.36 8.19 -11.01
N GLY A 276 6.24 8.01 -12.32
CA GLY A 276 6.42 6.72 -12.99
C GLY A 276 6.51 6.82 -14.51
N PRO A 277 6.94 5.75 -15.21
CA PRO A 277 6.92 5.74 -16.67
C PRO A 277 5.48 5.72 -17.18
N LEU A 278 5.20 6.57 -18.16
CA LEU A 278 4.00 6.48 -18.98
C LEU A 278 4.18 5.29 -19.94
N GLU A 279 3.36 4.26 -19.80
CA GLU A 279 3.48 3.02 -20.59
C GLU A 279 2.69 3.15 -21.90
N GLU A 280 1.46 3.65 -21.83
CA GLU A 280 0.58 3.76 -22.99
C GLU A 280 -0.47 4.86 -22.78
N VAL A 281 -0.81 5.58 -23.84
CA VAL A 281 -1.97 6.47 -23.91
C VAL A 281 -2.80 6.06 -25.11
N ARG A 282 -4.10 5.85 -24.92
CA ARG A 282 -5.07 5.62 -25.98
C ARG A 282 -6.13 6.70 -25.97
N ALA A 283 -6.50 7.20 -27.14
CA ALA A 283 -7.67 8.04 -27.34
C ALA A 283 -8.64 7.27 -28.26
N ASP A 284 -9.86 7.05 -27.78
CA ASP A 284 -10.90 6.25 -28.46
C ASP A 284 -10.43 4.87 -28.91
N GLY A 285 -9.58 4.25 -28.09
CA GLY A 285 -9.01 2.93 -28.34
C GLY A 285 -7.79 2.91 -29.26
N ALA A 286 -7.45 4.02 -29.92
CA ALA A 286 -6.23 4.14 -30.73
C ALA A 286 -5.05 4.62 -29.86
N ALA A 287 -3.89 3.96 -29.99
CA ALA A 287 -2.67 4.38 -29.31
C ALA A 287 -2.18 5.73 -29.84
N VAL A 288 -1.85 6.65 -28.93
CA VAL A 288 -1.39 8.01 -29.24
C VAL A 288 0.05 8.18 -28.76
N ALA A 289 0.96 8.46 -29.68
CA ALA A 289 2.38 8.65 -29.40
C ALA A 289 2.69 10.05 -28.85
N GLY A 290 2.09 10.39 -27.71
CA GLY A 290 2.50 11.52 -26.87
C GLY A 290 1.58 12.74 -26.92
N GLU A 291 0.96 13.06 -28.05
CA GLU A 291 0.06 14.22 -28.14
C GLU A 291 -1.11 13.92 -29.09
N PHE A 292 -2.31 14.38 -28.73
CA PHE A 292 -3.50 14.34 -29.59
C PHE A 292 -4.18 15.70 -29.62
N GLU A 293 -4.84 15.99 -30.73
CA GLU A 293 -5.62 17.21 -30.91
C GLU A 293 -7.05 17.02 -30.38
N VAL A 294 -7.55 18.03 -29.68
CA VAL A 294 -8.93 18.05 -29.18
C VAL A 294 -9.86 18.42 -30.32
N THR A 295 -10.71 17.48 -30.72
CA THR A 295 -11.74 17.72 -31.74
C THR A 295 -13.08 18.12 -31.10
N ARG A 296 -14.13 18.22 -31.92
CA ARG A 296 -15.51 18.43 -31.45
C ARG A 296 -16.07 17.23 -30.69
N GLU A 297 -15.61 16.04 -31.05
CA GLU A 297 -16.07 14.81 -30.42
C GLU A 297 -15.42 14.66 -29.05
N SER A 298 -16.16 14.06 -28.11
CA SER A 298 -15.59 13.74 -26.81
C SER A 298 -14.72 12.51 -26.97
N HIS A 299 -13.43 12.64 -26.61
CA HIS A 299 -12.49 11.52 -26.68
C HIS A 299 -12.42 10.82 -25.34
N ARG A 300 -12.60 9.51 -25.32
CA ARG A 300 -12.28 8.69 -24.15
C ARG A 300 -10.78 8.41 -24.16
N VAL A 301 -10.09 8.91 -23.14
CA VAL A 301 -8.65 8.73 -22.98
C VAL A 301 -8.38 7.69 -21.91
N GLU A 302 -7.62 6.66 -22.27
CA GLU A 302 -7.16 5.61 -21.38
C GLU A 302 -5.63 5.71 -21.26
N VAL A 303 -5.14 5.74 -20.02
CA VAL A 303 -3.71 5.93 -19.74
C VAL A 303 -3.25 4.80 -18.85
N ARG A 304 -2.18 4.14 -19.28
CA ARG A 304 -1.47 3.12 -18.50
C ARG A 304 -0.15 3.70 -18.02
N ALA A 305 0.05 3.74 -16.71
CA ALA A 305 1.28 4.23 -16.10
C ALA A 305 1.54 3.53 -14.76
N GLY A 306 2.79 3.12 -14.52
CA GLY A 306 3.17 2.43 -13.28
C GLY A 306 2.33 1.18 -13.00
N GLY A 307 1.96 0.42 -14.03
CA GLY A 307 1.09 -0.76 -13.92
C GLY A 307 -0.39 -0.48 -13.65
N THR A 308 -0.82 0.79 -13.55
CA THR A 308 -2.22 1.17 -13.31
C THR A 308 -2.84 1.73 -14.58
N THR A 309 -4.10 1.37 -14.86
CA THR A 309 -4.89 1.96 -15.95
C THR A 309 -5.90 2.97 -15.38
N SER A 310 -5.88 4.19 -15.90
CA SER A 310 -6.83 5.25 -15.60
C SER A 310 -7.59 5.64 -16.87
N SER A 311 -8.83 6.10 -16.75
CA SER A 311 -9.60 6.59 -17.89
C SER A 311 -10.37 7.85 -17.55
N PHE A 312 -10.39 8.81 -18.47
CA PHE A 312 -11.14 10.07 -18.36
C PHE A 312 -11.63 10.50 -19.74
N THR A 313 -12.55 11.46 -19.76
CA THR A 313 -13.09 12.02 -21.01
C THR A 313 -12.50 13.40 -21.24
N VAL A 314 -12.09 13.66 -22.47
CA VAL A 314 -11.67 14.99 -22.94
C VAL A 314 -12.77 15.54 -23.83
N CYS A 315 -13.28 16.72 -23.47
CA CYS A 315 -14.34 17.38 -24.22
C CYS A 315 -13.79 18.63 -24.91
N GLY A 316 -14.00 18.76 -26.21
CA GLY A 316 -13.81 20.03 -26.90
C GLY A 316 -14.82 21.07 -26.41
N ARG A 317 -14.32 22.17 -25.86
CA ARG A 317 -15.10 23.37 -25.55
C ARG A 317 -14.77 24.43 -26.58
N PRO A 318 -15.76 25.01 -27.23
CA PRO A 318 -15.42 26.07 -28.17
C PRO A 318 -15.22 27.41 -27.51
N ASP A 319 -14.46 28.24 -28.18
CA ASP A 319 -13.66 29.31 -27.60
C ASP A 319 -13.90 30.67 -28.26
N ARG A 320 -14.51 30.72 -29.45
CA ARG A 320 -15.05 31.95 -30.06
C ARG A 320 -16.42 31.76 -30.73
N PRO A 321 -17.23 32.84 -30.80
CA PRO A 321 -18.41 32.87 -31.66
C PRO A 321 -18.02 32.77 -33.15
N PRO A 322 -18.92 32.28 -34.02
CA PRO A 322 -18.67 32.22 -35.45
C PRO A 322 -18.40 33.60 -36.03
N VAL A 323 -17.48 33.70 -36.99
CA VAL A 323 -17.29 34.94 -37.76
C VAL A 323 -17.84 34.73 -39.16
N VAL A 324 -18.85 35.52 -39.53
CA VAL A 324 -19.39 35.50 -40.91
C VAL A 324 -18.77 36.60 -41.75
N THR A 325 -18.05 36.18 -42.77
CA THR A 325 -17.47 37.03 -43.79
C THR A 325 -18.30 36.94 -45.08
N PRO A 326 -19.14 37.94 -45.39
CA PRO A 326 -19.84 38.01 -46.66
C PRO A 326 -18.84 38.21 -47.80
N MET A 327 -18.80 37.25 -48.73
CA MET A 327 -17.95 37.29 -49.92
C MET A 327 -18.65 38.04 -51.05
N ARG A 328 -19.97 37.82 -51.22
CA ARG A 328 -20.82 38.50 -52.19
C ARG A 328 -22.21 38.78 -51.57
N PRO A 329 -22.72 40.01 -51.67
CA PRO A 329 -22.01 41.19 -52.13
C PRO A 329 -21.03 41.71 -51.07
N ALA A 330 -19.84 42.16 -51.50
CA ALA A 330 -18.86 42.77 -50.59
C ALA A 330 -19.21 44.23 -50.20
N ARG A 331 -20.25 44.82 -50.83
CA ARG A 331 -20.68 46.22 -50.64
C ARG A 331 -22.15 46.43 -50.99
N ASP A 332 -22.67 47.60 -50.65
CA ASP A 332 -24.03 48.02 -51.00
C ASP A 332 -24.26 47.97 -52.52
N LEU A 333 -25.49 47.65 -52.93
CA LEU A 333 -25.86 47.45 -54.34
C LEU A 333 -27.07 48.29 -54.76
N ILE A 334 -27.15 48.56 -56.06
CA ILE A 334 -28.35 49.08 -56.73
C ILE A 334 -28.87 47.95 -57.64
N VAL A 335 -30.14 47.59 -57.51
CA VAL A 335 -30.74 46.43 -58.17
C VAL A 335 -32.11 46.77 -58.76
N THR A 336 -32.55 46.03 -59.78
CA THR A 336 -33.96 46.05 -60.22
C THR A 336 -34.77 45.00 -59.44
N PRO A 337 -36.11 45.11 -59.38
CA PRO A 337 -36.95 44.14 -58.65
C PRO A 337 -36.78 42.68 -59.09
N ASP A 338 -36.40 42.46 -60.34
CA ASP A 338 -36.18 41.16 -60.99
C ASP A 338 -34.71 40.74 -61.05
N ALA A 339 -33.79 41.54 -60.48
CA ALA A 339 -32.37 41.23 -60.53
C ALA A 339 -32.00 40.01 -59.69
N LEU A 340 -31.17 39.13 -60.26
CA LEU A 340 -30.52 38.04 -59.55
C LEU A 340 -29.30 38.57 -58.79
N ILE A 341 -29.33 38.50 -57.46
CA ILE A 341 -28.24 38.94 -56.60
C ILE A 341 -27.39 37.72 -56.22
N PRO A 342 -26.12 37.63 -56.65
CA PRO A 342 -25.24 36.58 -56.20
C PRO A 342 -24.90 36.80 -54.73
N VAL A 343 -25.11 35.75 -53.93
CA VAL A 343 -24.88 35.77 -52.50
C VAL A 343 -23.97 34.62 -52.10
N GLU A 344 -22.93 34.98 -51.39
CA GLU A 344 -21.89 34.06 -50.95
C GLU A 344 -21.35 34.59 -49.65
N ALA A 345 -21.27 33.73 -48.65
CA ALA A 345 -20.66 34.07 -47.38
C ALA A 345 -19.80 32.89 -46.96
N ARG A 346 -18.65 33.22 -46.39
CA ARG A 346 -17.80 32.30 -45.68
C ARG A 346 -18.07 32.51 -44.20
N ALA A 347 -18.07 31.42 -43.45
CA ALA A 347 -18.12 31.52 -42.02
C ALA A 347 -16.92 30.76 -41.46
N ASP A 348 -16.08 31.49 -40.74
CA ASP A 348 -14.88 30.97 -40.10
C ASP A 348 -15.21 30.73 -38.62
N ASP A 349 -15.14 29.46 -38.21
CA ASP A 349 -15.39 29.04 -36.83
C ASP A 349 -14.82 27.65 -36.57
N ASP A 350 -14.36 27.44 -35.35
CA ASP A 350 -13.98 26.16 -34.74
C ASP A 350 -15.21 25.23 -34.60
N TYR A 351 -16.43 25.78 -34.59
CA TYR A 351 -17.70 25.03 -34.62
C TYR A 351 -18.20 24.56 -35.97
N GLY A 352 -17.65 25.02 -37.09
CA GLY A 352 -18.14 24.56 -38.40
C GLY A 352 -19.62 24.88 -38.51
N VAL A 353 -19.88 26.17 -38.60
CA VAL A 353 -21.16 26.81 -38.87
C VAL A 353 -22.23 25.84 -39.36
N VAL A 354 -23.19 25.60 -38.49
CA VAL A 354 -24.29 24.64 -38.74
C VAL A 354 -25.20 25.19 -39.83
N GLU A 355 -25.35 26.51 -39.85
CA GLU A 355 -26.29 27.19 -40.72
C GLU A 355 -25.79 28.60 -41.04
N VAL A 356 -25.74 28.96 -42.32
CA VAL A 356 -25.64 30.36 -42.75
C VAL A 356 -27.00 30.77 -43.30
N ARG A 357 -27.65 31.78 -42.72
CA ARG A 357 -28.90 32.35 -43.24
C ARG A 357 -28.68 33.67 -43.95
N ILE A 358 -29.51 33.92 -44.95
CA ILE A 358 -29.64 35.20 -45.60
C ILE A 358 -31.04 35.76 -45.38
N ARG A 359 -31.08 36.99 -44.86
CA ARG A 359 -32.33 37.75 -44.71
C ARG A 359 -32.32 38.99 -45.58
N ILE A 360 -33.39 39.18 -46.37
CA ILE A 360 -33.71 40.44 -47.03
C ILE A 360 -34.86 41.08 -46.29
N VAL A 361 -34.64 42.28 -45.75
CA VAL A 361 -35.65 43.02 -44.97
C VAL A 361 -36.02 44.34 -45.64
N ARG A 362 -37.28 44.74 -45.51
CA ARG A 362 -37.82 46.05 -45.91
C ARG A 362 -38.42 46.71 -44.68
N GLY A 363 -37.72 47.70 -44.12
CA GLY A 363 -38.07 48.20 -42.79
C GLY A 363 -37.94 47.07 -41.76
N ASN A 364 -39.04 46.70 -41.12
CA ASN A 364 -39.10 45.58 -40.17
C ASN A 364 -39.62 44.28 -40.79
N ASP A 365 -40.09 44.31 -42.04
CA ASP A 365 -40.67 43.15 -42.70
C ASP A 365 -39.58 42.29 -43.34
N VAL A 366 -39.54 41.00 -43.01
CA VAL A 366 -38.66 40.02 -43.66
C VAL A 366 -39.30 39.58 -44.96
N LEU A 367 -38.68 39.95 -46.09
CA LEU A 367 -39.14 39.56 -47.42
C LEU A 367 -38.62 38.18 -47.83
N ILE A 368 -37.39 37.85 -47.42
CA ILE A 368 -36.73 36.57 -47.69
C ILE A 368 -35.97 36.16 -46.44
N ASP A 369 -36.12 34.91 -46.03
CA ASP A 369 -35.26 34.23 -45.05
C ASP A 369 -34.89 32.86 -45.62
N ARG A 370 -33.61 32.63 -45.91
CA ARG A 370 -33.16 31.44 -46.61
C ARG A 370 -31.86 30.90 -46.02
N VAL A 371 -31.76 29.59 -45.89
CA VAL A 371 -30.53 28.88 -45.51
C VAL A 371 -29.63 28.70 -46.73
N LEU A 372 -28.35 29.00 -46.55
CA LEU A 372 -27.30 28.84 -47.55
C LEU A 372 -26.55 27.53 -47.27
N SER A 373 -26.47 26.67 -48.29
CA SER A 373 -25.63 25.47 -48.29
C SER A 373 -24.39 25.62 -49.18
N GLY A 374 -24.10 26.85 -49.62
CA GLY A 374 -23.05 27.21 -50.57
C GLY A 374 -23.34 28.55 -51.27
N PRO A 375 -22.65 28.86 -52.39
CA PRO A 375 -22.98 30.00 -53.22
C PRO A 375 -24.42 29.89 -53.71
N ALA A 376 -25.20 30.97 -53.59
CA ALA A 376 -26.59 31.00 -54.02
C ALA A 376 -26.92 32.30 -54.76
N THR A 377 -28.07 32.33 -55.40
CA THR A 377 -28.66 33.54 -55.94
C THR A 377 -30.01 33.79 -55.29
N VAL A 378 -30.29 35.07 -55.02
CA VAL A 378 -31.58 35.51 -54.48
C VAL A 378 -32.15 36.62 -55.35
N THR A 379 -33.44 36.53 -55.62
CA THR A 379 -34.22 37.60 -56.28
C THR A 379 -34.99 38.33 -55.19
N PRO A 380 -35.00 39.67 -55.14
CA PRO A 380 -35.77 40.44 -54.16
C PRO A 380 -37.27 40.42 -54.48
N THR A 381 -37.88 39.23 -54.47
CA THR A 381 -39.28 38.99 -54.83
C THR A 381 -40.21 39.84 -53.95
N GLY A 382 -41.14 40.57 -54.57
CA GLY A 382 -42.06 41.47 -53.87
C GLY A 382 -41.50 42.85 -53.51
N ALA A 383 -40.25 43.14 -53.88
CA ALA A 383 -39.70 44.49 -53.79
C ALA A 383 -40.25 45.39 -54.90
N LYS A 384 -40.54 46.64 -54.56
CA LYS A 384 -40.98 47.68 -55.49
C LYS A 384 -39.83 48.62 -55.83
N ALA A 385 -39.93 49.30 -56.96
CA ALA A 385 -38.99 50.36 -57.30
C ALA A 385 -38.95 51.39 -56.16
N ARG A 386 -37.73 51.85 -55.83
CA ARG A 386 -37.40 52.77 -54.73
C ARG A 386 -37.47 52.17 -53.33
N ASP A 387 -37.76 50.88 -53.18
CA ASP A 387 -37.61 50.19 -51.89
C ASP A 387 -36.14 50.27 -51.41
N LYS A 388 -35.98 50.48 -50.10
CA LYS A 388 -34.71 50.37 -49.39
C LYS A 388 -34.70 49.03 -48.68
N LEU A 389 -33.88 48.10 -49.15
CA LEU A 389 -33.75 46.78 -48.53
C LEU A 389 -32.42 46.67 -47.81
N ALA A 390 -32.35 45.79 -46.81
CA ALA A 390 -31.09 45.39 -46.19
C ALA A 390 -30.90 43.87 -46.33
N LEU A 391 -29.68 43.49 -46.69
CA LEU A 391 -29.22 42.11 -46.76
C LEU A 391 -28.34 41.83 -45.54
N ARG A 392 -28.65 40.76 -44.80
CA ARG A 392 -27.87 40.35 -43.63
C ARG A 392 -27.56 38.87 -43.72
N PHE A 393 -26.29 38.51 -43.50
CA PHE A 393 -25.85 37.14 -43.37
C PHE A 393 -25.72 36.80 -41.89
N THR A 394 -26.12 35.60 -41.51
CA THR A 394 -26.05 35.18 -40.12
C THR A 394 -25.57 33.76 -40.03
N ALA A 395 -24.53 33.49 -39.23
CA ALA A 395 -24.12 32.14 -38.90
C ALA A 395 -24.66 31.77 -37.54
N ARG A 396 -25.07 30.53 -37.44
CA ARG A 396 -25.55 29.96 -36.21
C ARG A 396 -24.79 28.70 -35.87
N ASP A 397 -24.43 28.58 -34.60
CA ASP A 397 -24.01 27.34 -33.97
C ASP A 397 -25.08 26.85 -32.98
N ALA A 398 -24.79 25.79 -32.21
CA ALA A 398 -25.73 25.20 -31.26
C ALA A 398 -26.17 26.15 -30.11
N LYS A 399 -25.40 27.20 -29.82
CA LYS A 399 -25.53 28.09 -28.66
C LYS A 399 -25.52 29.57 -29.00
N GLN A 400 -24.98 29.99 -30.15
CA GLN A 400 -24.75 31.39 -30.51
C GLN A 400 -25.11 31.69 -31.98
N GLU A 401 -25.43 32.96 -32.24
CA GLU A 401 -25.78 33.49 -33.54
C GLU A 401 -24.97 34.78 -33.77
N THR A 402 -24.24 34.85 -34.88
CA THR A 402 -23.47 36.04 -35.27
C THR A 402 -23.90 36.52 -36.64
N SER A 403 -24.15 37.83 -36.74
CA SER A 403 -24.56 38.46 -37.99
C SER A 403 -23.43 39.28 -38.60
N SER A 404 -23.36 39.27 -39.93
CA SER A 404 -22.59 40.26 -40.69
C SER A 404 -23.18 41.66 -40.47
N ARG A 405 -22.41 42.67 -40.88
CA ARG A 405 -22.99 43.99 -41.14
C ARG A 405 -24.11 43.90 -42.16
N GLU A 406 -24.99 44.90 -42.16
CA GLU A 406 -26.03 45.04 -43.18
C GLU A 406 -25.44 45.59 -44.48
N PHE A 407 -25.90 45.05 -45.60
CA PHE A 407 -25.68 45.62 -46.93
C PHE A 407 -26.95 46.25 -47.43
N ARG A 408 -26.87 47.52 -47.82
CA ARG A 408 -28.05 48.24 -48.32
C ARG A 408 -28.24 47.94 -49.80
N LEU A 409 -29.46 47.55 -50.16
CA LEU A 409 -29.90 47.36 -51.54
C LEU A 409 -30.90 48.46 -51.89
N ARG A 410 -30.57 49.29 -52.87
CA ARG A 410 -31.50 50.29 -53.40
C ARG A 410 -32.16 49.73 -54.66
N VAL A 411 -33.47 49.59 -54.63
CA VAL A 411 -34.23 49.10 -55.78
C VAL A 411 -34.55 50.26 -56.72
N VAL A 412 -34.29 50.13 -58.01
CA VAL A 412 -34.64 51.14 -59.04
C VAL A 412 -35.52 50.49 -60.11
N ASN A 413 -36.44 51.24 -60.73
CA ASN A 413 -37.25 50.66 -61.81
C ASN A 413 -36.36 50.40 -63.05
N ARG A 414 -36.82 49.52 -63.94
CA ARG A 414 -36.08 49.12 -65.15
C ARG A 414 -35.80 50.31 -66.07
N GLU A 415 -36.71 51.28 -66.10
CA GLU A 415 -36.56 52.52 -66.86
C GLU A 415 -35.54 53.48 -66.24
N GLU A 416 -35.43 53.62 -64.92
CA GLU A 416 -34.40 54.41 -64.21
C GLU A 416 -33.02 53.72 -64.36
N ALA A 417 -33.00 52.39 -64.38
CA ALA A 417 -31.81 51.62 -64.71
C ALA A 417 -31.39 51.78 -66.19
N ALA A 418 -32.36 51.86 -67.11
CA ALA A 418 -32.13 51.97 -68.56
C ALA A 418 -31.95 53.41 -69.08
N SER A 419 -32.59 54.39 -68.46
CA SER A 419 -32.68 55.80 -68.90
C SER A 419 -31.42 56.62 -68.62
N GLY A 420 -30.44 56.06 -67.92
CA GLY A 420 -29.11 56.67 -67.83
C GLY A 420 -29.12 58.04 -67.16
N HIS A 421 -29.68 58.15 -65.95
CA HIS A 421 -29.28 59.24 -65.06
C HIS A 421 -27.76 59.13 -64.87
N ASP A 422 -27.00 60.14 -65.28
CA ASP A 422 -25.56 60.07 -65.52
C ASP A 422 -24.75 59.57 -64.30
N THR A 423 -25.29 59.84 -63.10
CA THR A 423 -24.81 59.34 -61.81
C THR A 423 -25.03 57.84 -61.63
N ALA A 424 -26.19 57.31 -62.02
CA ALA A 424 -26.50 55.88 -61.94
C ALA A 424 -25.69 55.07 -62.96
N ARG A 425 -25.46 55.61 -64.17
CA ARG A 425 -24.63 54.96 -65.19
C ARG A 425 -23.14 54.95 -64.81
N ARG A 426 -22.61 56.05 -64.25
CA ARG A 426 -21.25 56.08 -63.67
C ARG A 426 -21.15 55.15 -62.46
N VAL A 427 -22.13 55.14 -61.55
CA VAL A 427 -22.10 54.25 -60.38
C VAL A 427 -22.26 52.78 -60.77
N LEU A 428 -23.13 52.41 -61.73
CA LEU A 428 -23.26 51.04 -62.23
C LEU A 428 -22.01 50.63 -63.02
N ARG A 429 -21.49 51.47 -63.92
CA ARG A 429 -20.27 51.20 -64.68
C ARG A 429 -19.07 51.08 -63.75
N ASP A 430 -18.92 51.98 -62.78
CA ASP A 430 -17.82 51.93 -61.82
C ASP A 430 -18.01 50.82 -60.80
N SER A 431 -19.24 50.40 -60.49
CA SER A 431 -19.50 49.24 -59.62
C SER A 431 -19.29 47.93 -60.37
N LEU A 432 -19.66 47.82 -61.64
CA LEU A 432 -19.38 46.67 -62.51
C LEU A 432 -17.89 46.59 -62.86
N LEU A 433 -17.24 47.71 -63.19
CA LEU A 433 -15.78 47.78 -63.37
C LEU A 433 -15.06 47.43 -62.08
N ARG A 434 -15.49 47.93 -60.91
CA ARG A 434 -14.91 47.53 -59.62
C ARG A 434 -15.27 46.10 -59.21
N GLN A 435 -16.39 45.53 -59.65
CA GLN A 435 -16.74 44.12 -59.45
C GLN A 435 -15.95 43.19 -60.38
N ALA A 436 -15.54 43.68 -61.56
CA ALA A 436 -14.61 42.99 -62.43
C ALA A 436 -13.15 43.15 -61.96
N LYS A 437 -12.82 44.29 -61.32
CA LYS A 437 -11.50 44.56 -60.74
C LYS A 437 -11.25 43.87 -59.40
N ALA A 438 -12.26 43.72 -58.55
CA ALA A 438 -12.10 43.12 -57.21
C ALA A 438 -11.58 41.67 -57.24
N PRO A 439 -12.02 40.78 -58.14
CA PRO A 439 -11.41 39.46 -58.29
C PRO A 439 -9.95 39.54 -58.74
N ALA A 440 -9.63 40.50 -59.61
CA ALA A 440 -8.26 40.72 -60.08
C ALA A 440 -7.36 41.33 -59.00
N GLU A 441 -7.85 42.25 -58.18
CA GLU A 441 -7.10 42.84 -57.06
C GLU A 441 -6.90 41.84 -55.92
N ILE A 442 -7.89 40.99 -55.63
CA ILE A 442 -7.73 39.87 -54.68
C ILE A 442 -6.72 38.86 -55.21
N HIS A 443 -6.81 38.44 -56.48
CA HIS A 443 -5.81 37.56 -57.08
C HIS A 443 -4.41 38.18 -57.12
N VAL A 444 -4.29 39.49 -57.39
CA VAL A 444 -2.99 40.19 -57.38
C VAL A 444 -2.41 40.29 -55.98
N LEU A 445 -3.22 40.51 -54.95
CA LEU A 445 -2.77 40.50 -53.55
C LEU A 445 -2.36 39.09 -53.11
N GLU A 446 -3.12 38.07 -53.50
CA GLU A 446 -2.80 36.66 -53.21
C GLU A 446 -1.52 36.21 -53.93
N LEU A 447 -1.33 36.59 -55.20
CA LEU A 447 -0.08 36.39 -55.95
C LEU A 447 1.09 37.18 -55.36
N ALA A 448 0.86 38.40 -54.86
CA ALA A 448 1.89 39.20 -54.21
C ALA A 448 2.33 38.59 -52.86
N GLU A 449 1.40 38.04 -52.09
CA GLU A 449 1.66 37.29 -50.85
C GLU A 449 2.45 36.00 -51.15
N GLN A 450 2.02 35.23 -52.17
CA GLN A 450 2.74 34.04 -52.63
C GLN A 450 4.17 34.38 -53.11
N LEU A 451 4.34 35.48 -53.85
CA LEU A 451 5.66 35.95 -54.28
C LEU A 451 6.51 36.46 -53.10
N ARG A 452 5.91 37.05 -52.06
CA ARG A 452 6.61 37.43 -50.83
C ARG A 452 7.12 36.18 -50.11
N LEU A 453 6.26 35.18 -49.91
CA LEU A 453 6.63 33.92 -49.27
C LEU A 453 7.73 33.18 -50.05
N LEU A 454 7.62 33.11 -51.39
CA LEU A 454 8.67 32.52 -52.24
C LEU A 454 9.99 33.29 -52.18
N ARG A 455 9.96 34.62 -51.98
CA ARG A 455 11.18 35.42 -51.79
C ARG A 455 11.82 35.17 -50.43
N GLU A 456 11.02 35.09 -49.38
CA GLU A 456 11.48 34.78 -48.03
C GLU A 456 12.07 33.36 -47.97
N GLU A 457 11.44 32.40 -48.63
CA GLU A 457 11.97 31.04 -48.78
C GLU A 457 13.28 31.02 -49.57
N ALA A 458 13.37 31.77 -50.68
CA ALA A 458 14.61 31.89 -51.46
C ALA A 458 15.73 32.59 -50.68
N GLU A 459 15.41 33.57 -49.84
CA GLU A 459 16.37 34.26 -48.97
C GLU A 459 16.86 33.35 -47.85
N MET A 460 15.94 32.59 -47.22
CA MET A 460 16.29 31.58 -46.22
C MET A 460 17.20 30.50 -46.82
N ASN A 461 16.91 30.03 -48.03
CA ASN A 461 17.75 29.06 -48.74
C ASN A 461 19.14 29.63 -49.06
N ARG A 462 19.24 30.92 -49.42
CA ARG A 462 20.56 31.57 -49.60
C ARG A 462 21.34 31.68 -48.29
N LEU A 463 20.68 32.06 -47.20
CA LEU A 463 21.31 32.13 -45.88
C LEU A 463 21.78 30.74 -45.42
N LEU A 464 21.01 29.70 -45.73
CA LEU A 464 21.40 28.32 -45.47
C LEU A 464 22.62 27.90 -46.29
N ASP A 465 22.64 28.21 -47.59
CA ASP A 465 23.77 27.95 -48.47
C ASP A 465 25.05 28.69 -48.01
N ASP A 466 24.92 29.94 -47.60
CA ASP A 466 26.05 30.75 -47.12
C ASP A 466 26.57 30.22 -45.77
N ALA A 467 25.67 29.84 -44.85
CA ALA A 467 26.06 29.20 -43.59
C ALA A 467 26.76 27.85 -43.81
N MET A 468 26.28 27.05 -44.77
CA MET A 468 26.92 25.80 -45.16
C MET A 468 28.31 26.03 -45.77
N ARG A 469 28.46 27.01 -46.66
CA ARG A 469 29.78 27.38 -47.21
C ARG A 469 30.74 27.83 -46.11
N GLU A 470 30.29 28.64 -45.16
CA GLU A 470 31.13 29.09 -44.04
C GLU A 470 31.61 27.91 -43.18
N ARG A 471 30.71 26.94 -42.90
CA ARG A 471 31.06 25.70 -42.17
C ARG A 471 32.07 24.85 -42.93
N LEU A 472 31.86 24.66 -44.23
CA LEU A 472 32.79 23.91 -45.09
C LEU A 472 34.16 24.59 -45.18
N ASP A 473 34.19 25.92 -45.31
CA ASP A 473 35.43 26.70 -45.33
C ASP A 473 36.16 26.61 -43.99
N ARG A 474 35.43 26.61 -42.87
CA ARG A 474 36.02 26.45 -41.53
C ARG A 474 36.61 25.05 -41.36
N ALA A 475 35.88 24.01 -41.75
CA ALA A 475 36.37 22.64 -41.74
C ALA A 475 37.62 22.47 -42.64
N GLY A 476 37.59 23.03 -43.85
CA GLY A 476 38.73 23.01 -44.77
C GLY A 476 39.98 23.68 -44.19
N ARG A 477 39.84 24.87 -43.58
CA ARG A 477 40.96 25.56 -42.91
C ARG A 477 41.54 24.75 -41.74
N ALA A 478 40.68 24.11 -40.95
CA ALA A 478 41.10 23.28 -39.82
C ALA A 478 41.87 22.04 -40.29
N ILE A 479 41.40 21.39 -41.37
CA ILE A 479 42.11 20.26 -42.01
C ILE A 479 43.47 20.69 -42.55
N ASP A 480 43.53 21.81 -43.28
CA ASP A 480 44.80 22.34 -43.83
C ASP A 480 45.80 22.70 -42.72
N ALA A 481 45.32 23.23 -41.59
CA ALA A 481 46.13 23.54 -40.43
C ALA A 481 46.64 22.27 -39.73
N ALA A 482 45.79 21.24 -39.61
CA ALA A 482 46.18 19.94 -39.05
C ALA A 482 47.29 19.28 -39.88
N MET A 483 47.17 19.30 -41.22
CA MET A 483 48.18 18.74 -42.13
C MET A 483 49.54 19.44 -42.05
N LYS A 484 49.57 20.73 -41.68
CA LYS A 484 50.80 21.52 -41.54
C LYS A 484 51.42 21.43 -40.14
N THR A 485 50.70 20.87 -39.17
CA THR A 485 51.16 20.79 -37.79
C THR A 485 52.02 19.55 -37.60
N ALA A 486 53.22 19.72 -37.03
CA ALA A 486 54.16 18.61 -36.77
C ALA A 486 53.84 17.84 -35.47
N ASP A 487 53.03 18.43 -34.59
CA ASP A 487 52.59 17.84 -33.33
C ASP A 487 51.28 17.04 -33.50
N ALA A 488 51.31 15.77 -33.10
CA ALA A 488 50.16 14.88 -33.19
C ALA A 488 48.99 15.32 -32.30
N ALA A 489 49.27 15.95 -31.15
CA ALA A 489 48.21 16.45 -30.26
C ALA A 489 47.51 17.68 -30.85
N GLY A 490 48.28 18.63 -31.40
CA GLY A 490 47.73 19.77 -32.14
C GLY A 490 46.91 19.36 -33.37
N ALA A 491 47.39 18.37 -34.15
CA ALA A 491 46.65 17.85 -35.30
C ALA A 491 45.32 17.20 -34.90
N ALA A 492 45.27 16.45 -33.79
CA ALA A 492 44.04 15.82 -33.31
C ALA A 492 42.97 16.85 -32.90
N SER A 493 43.36 17.91 -32.19
CA SER A 493 42.43 18.97 -31.78
C SER A 493 41.81 19.72 -32.97
N LEU A 494 42.59 19.96 -34.03
CA LEU A 494 42.11 20.64 -35.24
C LEU A 494 41.17 19.74 -36.07
N LEU A 495 41.38 18.42 -36.06
CA LEU A 495 40.46 17.47 -36.69
C LEU A 495 39.13 17.35 -35.94
N GLU A 496 39.13 17.48 -34.61
CA GLU A 496 37.91 17.54 -33.80
C GLU A 496 37.10 18.83 -34.08
N GLU A 497 37.77 19.96 -34.25
CA GLU A 497 37.14 21.22 -34.68
C GLU A 497 36.52 21.09 -36.08
N ALA A 498 37.21 20.44 -37.02
CA ALA A 498 36.68 20.18 -38.35
C ALA A 498 35.45 19.27 -38.33
N ALA A 499 35.46 18.23 -37.48
CA ALA A 499 34.32 17.33 -37.29
C ALA A 499 33.10 18.08 -36.72
N GLY A 500 33.30 18.91 -35.69
CA GLY A 500 32.23 19.71 -35.09
C GLY A 500 31.66 20.81 -36.00
N ALA A 501 32.40 21.24 -37.03
CA ALA A 501 31.90 22.16 -38.05
C ALA A 501 31.08 21.46 -39.15
N LEU A 502 31.29 20.16 -39.37
CA LEU A 502 30.59 19.35 -40.38
C LEU A 502 29.28 18.75 -39.85
N GLU A 503 29.19 18.49 -38.54
CA GLU A 503 27.91 18.23 -37.83
C GLU A 503 27.02 19.48 -37.81
#